data_AF-A0AAD7HGT4-F1
#
_entry.id   AF-A0AAD7HGT4-F1
#
_cell.length_a   1.000
_cell.length_b   1.000
_cell.length_c   1.000
_cell.angle_alpha   90.00
_cell.angle_beta   90.00
_cell.angle_gamma   90.00
#
_symmetry.space_group_name_H-M   'P 1'
#
loop_
_entity.id
_entity.type
_entity.pdbx_description
1 polymer ?
#
loop_
_entity_poly.entity_id
_entity_poly.type
_entity_poly.pdbx_seq_one_letter_code
_entity_poly.pdbx_strand_id
1 'polypeptide(L)'
;MLFSLSADGKLKLTVAGIGVKNTPGFEKFQSSHNQRLTNLDRTVYWRFAARFSAKYYKVPWPAGISLSGGNTVRKAAIETVLGMKSTALTQAENSSRVLAIYYDGTHKSEEVVKRVEETTEGKADTGSGVLYKFLVQWEKDHPVND
;
A
#
# COMPACT_ATOMS: atom_id res chain seq x y z
N MET A 1 -7.74 -6.50 -27.02
CA MET A 1 -6.77 -6.15 -25.96
C MET A 1 -6.43 -4.67 -26.15
N LEU A 2 -6.89 -3.76 -25.28
CA LEU A 2 -6.69 -2.31 -25.48
C LEU A 2 -5.89 -1.74 -24.31
N PHE A 3 -4.57 -1.71 -24.50
CA PHE A 3 -3.68 -0.81 -23.80
C PHE A 3 -3.67 0.51 -24.59
N SER A 4 -4.00 1.64 -23.97
CA SER A 4 -3.75 2.94 -24.58
C SER A 4 -2.44 3.49 -24.02
N LEU A 5 -1.45 3.67 -24.89
CA LEU A 5 -0.27 4.47 -24.60
C LEU A 5 -0.72 5.92 -24.37
N SER A 6 -0.27 6.52 -23.27
CA SER A 6 -0.35 7.95 -23.07
C SER A 6 0.77 8.62 -23.88
N ALA A 7 0.53 9.81 -24.44
CA ALA A 7 1.48 10.54 -25.28
C ALA A 7 2.83 10.88 -24.59
N ASP A 8 2.91 10.70 -23.28
CA ASP A 8 4.08 10.88 -22.43
C ASP A 8 4.83 9.56 -22.10
N GLY A 9 4.49 8.44 -22.75
CA GLY A 9 5.18 7.16 -22.59
C GLY A 9 4.92 6.45 -21.26
N LYS A 10 4.02 6.97 -20.40
CA LYS A 10 3.63 6.31 -19.15
C LYS A 10 2.51 5.30 -19.41
N LEU A 11 2.72 4.07 -18.94
CA LEU A 11 1.70 3.01 -18.91
C LEU A 11 0.51 3.47 -18.07
N LYS A 12 -0.53 3.98 -18.73
CA LYS A 12 -1.84 4.19 -18.12
C LYS A 12 -2.49 2.81 -18.00
N LEU A 13 -2.25 2.09 -16.91
CA LEU A 13 -3.12 0.99 -16.48
C LEU A 13 -4.51 1.58 -16.15
N THR A 14 -5.32 1.78 -17.17
CA THR A 14 -6.77 1.77 -17.01
C THR A 14 -7.11 0.31 -16.90
N VAL A 15 -7.01 -0.26 -15.70
CA VAL A 15 -7.17 -1.70 -15.55
C VAL A 15 -8.59 -2.06 -15.88
N ALA A 16 -8.77 -2.54 -17.11
CA ALA A 16 -9.93 -3.32 -17.50
C ALA A 16 -11.29 -2.67 -17.15
N GLY A 17 -11.45 -1.35 -17.24
CA GLY A 17 -12.73 -0.68 -16.93
C GLY A 17 -13.08 -0.56 -15.44
N ILE A 18 -12.25 -1.07 -14.54
CA ILE A 18 -12.34 -0.76 -13.11
C ILE A 18 -11.69 0.62 -12.95
N GLY A 19 -12.46 1.65 -12.62
CA GLY A 19 -12.02 3.05 -12.49
C GLY A 19 -11.03 3.30 -11.35
N VAL A 20 -9.93 2.55 -11.28
CA VAL A 20 -8.96 2.54 -10.19
C VAL A 20 -8.28 3.89 -9.99
N LYS A 21 -8.08 4.65 -11.08
CA LYS A 21 -7.53 6.02 -11.05
C LYS A 21 -8.44 7.02 -10.34
N ASN A 22 -9.75 6.73 -10.27
CA ASN A 22 -10.72 7.53 -9.54
C ASN A 22 -10.76 7.15 -8.05
N THR A 23 -9.90 6.22 -7.59
CA THR A 23 -9.80 5.90 -6.16
C THR A 23 -9.28 7.14 -5.42
N PRO A 24 -10.01 7.68 -4.44
CA PRO A 24 -9.57 8.86 -3.70
C PRO A 24 -8.19 8.65 -3.08
N GLY A 25 -7.26 9.58 -3.33
CA GLY A 25 -5.88 9.49 -2.85
C GLY A 25 -4.89 8.79 -3.79
N PHE A 26 -5.35 8.23 -4.92
CA PHE A 26 -4.48 7.54 -5.88
C PHE A 26 -3.41 8.45 -6.49
N GLU A 27 -3.76 9.69 -6.86
CA GLU A 27 -2.78 10.64 -7.40
C GLU A 27 -1.71 11.04 -6.38
N LYS A 28 -2.13 11.29 -5.13
CA LYS A 28 -1.21 11.58 -4.03
C LYS A 28 -0.27 10.40 -3.79
N PHE A 29 -0.81 9.18 -3.74
CA PHE A 29 -0.03 7.95 -3.62
C PHE A 29 1.01 7.81 -4.73
N GLN A 30 0.60 8.01 -6.00
CA GLN A 30 1.51 7.96 -7.15
C GLN A 30 2.64 8.99 -7.05
N SER A 31 2.34 10.20 -6.58
CA SER A 31 3.35 11.25 -6.39
C SER A 31 4.38 10.91 -5.30
N SER A 32 4.02 10.07 -4.33
CA SER A 32 4.88 9.70 -3.20
C SER A 32 5.98 8.69 -3.56
N HIS A 33 5.89 7.98 -4.70
CA HIS A 33 6.87 6.94 -5.07
C HIS A 33 8.32 7.45 -5.17
N ASN A 34 8.50 8.70 -5.60
CA ASN A 34 9.81 9.30 -5.82
C ASN A 34 10.20 10.29 -4.71
N GLN A 35 9.42 10.36 -3.63
CA GLN A 35 9.63 11.31 -2.56
C GLN A 35 10.29 10.66 -1.35
N ARG A 36 11.06 11.45 -0.62
CA ARG A 36 11.48 11.08 0.72
C ARG A 36 10.29 11.23 1.66
N LEU A 37 9.83 10.13 2.22
CA LEU A 37 8.66 10.11 3.11
C LEU A 37 9.11 10.08 4.57
N THR A 38 8.49 10.94 5.38
CA THR A 38 8.53 10.86 6.86
C THR A 38 7.87 9.56 7.33
N ASN A 39 8.05 9.17 8.59
CA ASN A 39 7.36 8.00 9.15
C ASN A 39 5.84 8.16 9.03
N LEU A 40 5.32 9.34 9.33
CA LEU A 40 3.91 9.66 9.18
C LEU A 40 3.43 9.51 7.74
N ASP A 41 4.14 10.08 6.75
CA ASP A 41 3.77 9.94 5.34
C ASP A 41 3.85 8.49 4.85
N ARG A 42 4.80 7.70 5.38
CA ARG A 42 4.89 6.26 5.11
C ARG A 42 3.67 5.52 5.62
N THR A 43 3.14 5.87 6.79
CA THR A 43 1.90 5.26 7.29
C THR A 43 0.73 5.55 6.36
N VAL A 44 0.61 6.77 5.84
CA VAL A 44 -0.43 7.14 4.86
C VAL A 44 -0.25 6.36 3.56
N TYR A 45 0.98 6.25 3.06
CA TYR A 45 1.32 5.48 1.87
C TYR A 45 0.97 3.99 2.03
N TRP A 46 1.36 3.37 3.15
CA TRP A 46 1.05 1.97 3.44
C TRP A 46 -0.46 1.73 3.57
N ARG A 47 -1.16 2.59 4.31
CA ARG A 47 -2.62 2.49 4.47
C ARG A 47 -3.34 2.57 3.14
N PHE A 48 -2.90 3.45 2.24
CA PHE A 48 -3.48 3.53 0.91
C PHE A 48 -3.29 2.22 0.15
N ALA A 49 -2.05 1.71 0.05
CA ALA A 49 -1.75 0.48 -0.67
C ALA A 49 -2.52 -0.73 -0.09
N ALA A 50 -2.58 -0.85 1.24
CA ALA A 50 -3.32 -1.91 1.91
C ALA A 50 -4.84 -1.84 1.64
N ARG A 51 -5.44 -0.64 1.76
CA ARG A 51 -6.87 -0.43 1.46
C ARG A 51 -7.18 -0.68 -0.01
N PHE A 52 -6.30 -0.25 -0.90
CA PHE A 52 -6.43 -0.50 -2.33
C PHE A 52 -6.37 -2.01 -2.62
N SER A 53 -5.41 -2.72 -2.02
CA SER A 53 -5.30 -4.17 -2.11
C SER A 53 -6.57 -4.86 -1.63
N ALA A 54 -7.04 -4.54 -0.41
CA ALA A 54 -8.24 -5.12 0.16
C ALA A 54 -9.51 -4.84 -0.69
N LYS A 55 -9.61 -3.64 -1.26
CA LYS A 55 -10.76 -3.25 -2.10
C LYS A 55 -10.84 -4.02 -3.40
N TYR A 56 -9.70 -4.26 -4.06
CA TYR A 56 -9.69 -4.81 -5.41
C TYR A 56 -9.25 -6.27 -5.50
N TYR A 57 -8.56 -6.81 -4.49
CA TYR A 57 -8.14 -8.21 -4.52
C TYR A 57 -9.34 -9.15 -4.54
N LYS A 58 -9.30 -10.15 -5.43
CA LYS A 58 -10.39 -11.12 -5.69
C LYS A 58 -11.70 -10.51 -6.23
N VAL A 59 -11.74 -9.21 -6.55
CA VAL A 59 -12.89 -8.63 -7.27
C VAL A 59 -12.96 -9.23 -8.68
N PRO A 60 -14.15 -9.60 -9.16
CA PRO A 60 -14.32 -10.09 -10.53
C PRO A 60 -13.88 -9.05 -11.57
N TRP A 61 -13.27 -9.52 -12.66
CA TRP A 61 -13.06 -8.68 -13.82
C TRP A 61 -14.39 -8.30 -14.47
N PRO A 62 -14.50 -7.12 -15.10
CA PRO A 62 -15.68 -6.80 -15.89
C PRO A 62 -15.93 -7.82 -16.99
N ALA A 63 -17.21 -7.99 -17.34
CA ALA A 63 -17.64 -8.94 -18.35
C ALA A 63 -16.88 -8.71 -19.68
N GLY A 64 -16.42 -9.81 -20.29
CA GLY A 64 -15.63 -9.76 -21.53
C GLY A 64 -14.13 -9.55 -21.33
N ILE A 65 -13.65 -9.41 -20.08
CA ILE A 65 -12.22 -9.35 -19.76
C ILE A 65 -11.84 -10.59 -18.97
N SER A 66 -11.27 -11.58 -19.66
CA SER A 66 -10.60 -12.72 -19.03
C SER A 66 -9.11 -12.59 -19.29
N LEU A 67 -8.33 -12.45 -18.21
CA LEU A 67 -6.88 -12.48 -18.27
C LEU A 67 -6.41 -13.90 -18.01
N SER A 68 -5.22 -14.26 -18.52
CA SER A 68 -4.60 -15.59 -18.35
C SER A 68 -4.47 -16.07 -16.89
N GLY A 69 -4.67 -15.18 -15.91
CA GLY A 69 -4.64 -15.46 -14.47
C GLY A 69 -6.00 -15.75 -13.78
N GLY A 70 -7.10 -15.80 -14.53
CA GLY A 70 -8.45 -16.14 -14.03
C GLY A 70 -9.46 -14.98 -14.05
N ASN A 71 -10.65 -15.24 -13.49
CA ASN A 71 -11.82 -14.34 -13.56
C ASN A 71 -11.82 -13.20 -12.52
N THR A 72 -10.79 -13.13 -11.66
CA THR A 72 -10.69 -12.14 -10.58
C THR A 72 -9.33 -11.46 -10.55
N VAL A 73 -9.29 -10.28 -9.95
CA VAL A 73 -8.08 -9.48 -9.75
C VAL A 73 -7.11 -10.20 -8.79
N ARG A 74 -5.90 -10.47 -9.28
CA ARG A 74 -4.79 -11.05 -8.51
C ARG A 74 -3.91 -9.95 -7.91
N LYS A 75 -3.14 -10.27 -6.86
CA LYS A 75 -2.15 -9.33 -6.28
C LYS A 75 -1.15 -8.81 -7.31
N ALA A 76 -0.69 -9.63 -8.25
CA ALA A 76 0.22 -9.20 -9.32
C ALA A 76 -0.35 -8.05 -10.19
N ALA A 77 -1.66 -8.05 -10.44
CA ALA A 77 -2.30 -6.94 -11.16
C ALA A 77 -2.30 -5.67 -10.30
N ILE A 78 -2.56 -5.78 -9.00
CA ILE A 78 -2.55 -4.67 -8.04
C ILE A 78 -1.14 -4.08 -7.90
N GLU A 79 -0.12 -4.94 -7.78
CA GLU A 79 1.29 -4.57 -7.78
C GLU A 79 1.65 -3.74 -9.02
N THR A 80 1.21 -4.19 -10.19
CA THR A 80 1.42 -3.49 -11.46
C THR A 80 0.74 -2.11 -11.47
N VAL A 81 -0.50 -2.01 -10.97
CA VAL A 81 -1.24 -0.74 -10.90
C VAL A 81 -0.59 0.26 -9.95
N LEU A 82 -0.21 -0.23 -8.79
CA LEU A 82 0.40 0.61 -7.77
C LEU A 82 1.87 0.90 -8.09
N GLY A 83 2.48 0.27 -9.11
CA GLY A 83 3.92 0.41 -9.36
C GLY A 83 4.75 -0.09 -8.18
N MET A 84 4.25 -1.10 -7.45
CA MET A 84 4.88 -1.64 -6.25
C MET A 84 5.40 -3.05 -6.51
N LYS A 85 6.54 -3.38 -5.91
CA LYS A 85 7.01 -4.77 -5.85
C LYS A 85 6.15 -5.56 -4.84
N SER A 86 6.03 -6.87 -5.05
CA SER A 86 5.24 -7.75 -4.19
C SER A 86 5.61 -7.67 -2.70
N THR A 87 6.91 -7.61 -2.40
CA THR A 87 7.41 -7.41 -1.03
C THR A 87 6.93 -6.09 -0.42
N ALA A 88 6.93 -5.00 -1.18
CA ALA A 88 6.51 -3.70 -0.69
C ALA A 88 4.99 -3.66 -0.42
N LEU A 89 4.19 -4.33 -1.26
CA LEU A 89 2.75 -4.45 -1.03
C LEU A 89 2.45 -5.25 0.24
N THR A 90 3.15 -6.37 0.42
CA THR A 90 3.02 -7.20 1.64
C THR A 90 3.43 -6.43 2.89
N GLN A 91 4.51 -5.66 2.84
CA GLN A 91 4.92 -4.79 3.94
C GLN A 91 3.87 -3.73 4.26
N ALA A 92 3.25 -3.12 3.23
CA ALA A 92 2.20 -2.15 3.41
C ALA A 92 0.95 -2.75 4.08
N GLU A 93 0.52 -3.94 3.64
CA GLU A 93 -0.59 -4.69 4.23
C GLU A 93 -0.32 -5.01 5.70
N ASN A 94 0.84 -5.59 6.02
CA ASN A 94 1.20 -5.95 7.39
C ASN A 94 1.32 -4.71 8.29
N SER A 95 2.05 -3.68 7.85
CA SER A 95 2.25 -2.46 8.65
C SER A 95 0.93 -1.75 8.90
N SER A 96 0.05 -1.69 7.91
CA SER A 96 -1.27 -1.05 8.06
C SER A 96 -2.13 -1.77 9.09
N ARG A 97 -2.04 -3.10 9.18
CA ARG A 97 -2.74 -3.88 10.20
C ARG A 97 -2.20 -3.56 11.59
N VAL A 98 -0.88 -3.55 11.78
CA VAL A 98 -0.26 -3.17 13.07
C VAL A 98 -0.64 -1.74 13.47
N LEU A 99 -0.57 -0.79 12.54
CA LEU A 99 -0.95 0.61 12.78
C LEU A 99 -2.43 0.75 13.15
N ALA A 100 -3.32 -0.03 12.54
CA ALA A 100 -4.74 -0.01 12.88
C ALA A 100 -5.00 -0.47 14.33
N ILE A 101 -4.15 -1.32 14.89
CA ILE A 101 -4.26 -1.82 16.27
C ILE A 101 -3.62 -0.83 17.26
N TYR A 102 -2.36 -0.47 17.03
CA TYR A 102 -1.54 0.22 18.04
C TYR A 102 -1.34 1.73 17.81
N TYR A 103 -1.76 2.28 16.67
CA TYR A 103 -1.69 3.72 16.41
C TYR A 103 -3.08 4.38 16.36
N ASP A 104 -4.02 3.79 15.60
CA ASP A 104 -5.40 4.28 15.48
C ASP A 104 -6.39 3.56 16.40
N GLY A 105 -6.03 2.36 16.89
CA GLY A 105 -6.96 1.40 17.47
C GLY A 105 -7.16 1.50 18.98
N THR A 106 -7.94 0.56 19.53
CA THR A 106 -8.26 0.45 20.95
C THR A 106 -7.06 0.04 21.81
N HIS A 107 -6.04 -0.55 21.21
CA HIS A 107 -4.78 -0.95 21.86
C HIS A 107 -3.65 0.04 21.56
N LYS A 108 -3.98 1.34 21.48
CA LYS A 108 -3.01 2.38 21.16
C LYS A 108 -1.82 2.37 22.12
N SER A 109 -0.61 2.36 21.58
CA SER A 109 0.65 2.41 22.34
C SER A 109 1.33 3.76 22.13
N GLU A 110 1.68 4.44 23.23
CA GLU A 110 2.42 5.70 23.18
C GLU A 110 3.78 5.55 22.48
N GLU A 111 4.44 4.39 22.62
CA GLU A 111 5.72 4.14 21.96
C GLU A 111 5.55 4.00 20.43
N VAL A 112 4.49 3.32 19.99
CA VAL A 112 4.16 3.22 18.57
C VAL A 112 3.79 4.58 18.00
N VAL A 113 3.02 5.38 18.73
CA VAL A 113 2.66 6.75 18.35
C VAL A 113 3.89 7.61 18.20
N LYS A 114 4.75 7.62 19.21
CA LYS A 114 6.00 8.37 19.18
C LYS A 114 6.87 7.94 17.99
N ARG A 115 7.03 6.64 17.75
CA ARG A 115 7.85 6.15 16.63
C ARG A 115 7.27 6.51 15.26
N VAL A 116 5.95 6.55 15.12
CA VAL A 116 5.26 6.97 13.89
C VAL A 116 5.39 8.46 13.65
N GLU A 117 5.31 9.27 14.70
CA GLU A 117 5.37 10.74 14.62
C GLU A 117 6.82 11.27 14.62
N GLU A 118 7.78 10.43 15.02
CA GLU A 118 9.22 10.73 14.92
C GLU A 118 9.60 11.01 13.46
N THR A 119 10.14 12.21 13.24
CA THR A 119 10.74 12.58 11.97
C THR A 119 12.13 11.97 11.91
N THR A 120 12.30 10.92 11.11
CA THR A 120 13.62 10.40 10.79
C THR A 120 14.26 11.26 9.69
N GLU A 121 15.00 12.29 10.10
CA GLU A 121 15.93 12.98 9.20
C GLU A 121 17.04 12.01 8.80
N GLY A 122 16.91 11.35 7.64
CA GLY A 122 18.04 10.62 7.07
C GLY A 122 17.72 9.40 6.22
N LYS A 123 18.15 9.50 4.96
CA LYS A 123 18.35 8.45 3.94
C LYS A 123 17.10 7.71 3.46
N ALA A 124 16.89 7.80 2.14
CA ALA A 124 15.73 7.32 1.40
C ALA A 124 15.42 5.82 1.60
N ASP A 125 16.42 5.01 1.93
CA ASP A 125 16.29 3.54 2.00
C ASP A 125 16.29 2.94 3.43
N THR A 126 16.64 3.71 4.46
CA THR A 126 16.68 3.19 5.85
C THR A 126 15.36 3.36 6.60
N GLY A 127 14.60 4.42 6.34
CA GLY A 127 13.37 4.73 7.10
C GLY A 127 12.23 3.71 6.94
N SER A 128 12.01 3.18 5.73
CA SER A 128 10.97 2.16 5.46
C SER A 128 11.26 0.89 6.22
N GLY A 129 12.51 0.42 6.12
CA GLY A 129 12.94 -0.81 6.77
C GLY A 129 12.92 -0.69 8.28
N VAL A 130 13.30 0.46 8.85
CA VAL A 130 13.37 0.65 10.31
C VAL A 130 11.97 0.70 10.92
N LEU A 131 11.07 1.54 10.42
CA LEU A 131 9.71 1.61 10.95
C LEU A 131 8.97 0.28 10.75
N TYR A 132 9.10 -0.34 9.58
CA TYR A 132 8.52 -1.66 9.31
C TYR A 132 9.02 -2.72 10.30
N LYS A 133 10.35 -2.84 10.47
CA LYS A 133 10.95 -3.80 11.40
C LYS A 133 10.49 -3.57 12.83
N PHE A 134 10.42 -2.31 13.26
CA PHE A 134 9.88 -1.95 14.56
C PHE A 134 8.43 -2.42 14.72
N LEU A 135 7.53 -2.11 13.78
CA LEU A 135 6.12 -2.49 13.86
C LEU A 135 5.93 -4.02 13.89
N VAL A 136 6.68 -4.75 13.05
CA VAL A 136 6.64 -6.22 13.03
C VAL A 136 7.17 -6.82 14.33
N GLN A 137 8.24 -6.25 14.89
CA GLN A 137 8.78 -6.72 16.16
C GLN A 137 7.83 -6.39 17.32
N TRP A 138 7.29 -5.17 17.34
CA TRP A 138 6.33 -4.71 18.35
C TRP A 138 5.14 -5.64 18.46
N GLU A 139 4.55 -6.01 17.34
CA GLU A 139 3.41 -6.94 17.29
C GLU A 139 3.76 -8.33 17.85
N LYS A 140 4.96 -8.84 17.56
CA LYS A 140 5.41 -10.13 18.10
C LYS A 140 5.57 -10.09 19.61
N ASP A 141 6.07 -8.97 20.14
CA ASP A 141 6.33 -8.81 21.56
C ASP A 141 5.05 -8.48 22.35
N HIS A 142 4.00 -8.00 21.68
CA HIS A 142 2.76 -7.55 22.29
C HIS A 142 1.51 -8.13 21.58
N PRO A 143 1.38 -9.45 21.40
CA PRO A 143 0.27 -10.02 20.65
C PRO A 143 -1.07 -9.63 21.29
N VAL A 144 -1.98 -9.07 20.50
CA VAL A 144 -3.37 -8.91 20.93
C VAL A 144 -4.05 -10.25 20.70
N ASN A 145 -4.52 -10.86 21.79
CA ASN A 145 -5.48 -11.96 21.70
C ASN A 145 -6.85 -11.31 21.42
N ASP A 146 -7.33 -11.45 20.19
CA ASP A 146 -8.75 -11.20 19.86
C ASP A 146 -9.66 -12.15 20.65
#